data_AF-A0AAJ8M2E3-F1
#
_entry.id   AF-A0AAJ8M2E3-F1
#
_cell.length_a   1.000
_cell.length_b   1.000
_cell.length_c   1.000
_cell.angle_alpha   90.00
_cell.angle_beta   90.00
_cell.angle_gamma   90.00
#
_symmetry.space_group_name_H-M   'P 1'
#
loop_
_entity.id
_entity.type
_entity.pdbx_description
1 polymer ?
#
loop_
_entity_poly.entity_id
_entity_poly.type
_entity_poly.pdbx_seq_one_letter_code
_entity_poly.pdbx_strand_id
1 'polypeptide(L)'
;MFVAALRYTTRRLGVQPVGPHRVLSTASFAMRPSVGPTRLPYFTPCTTFFYPSHSFTLPRTLSTSSSNQAAYSDIPKSLPVWLYGCSAVVFGIVVVGGLTRLTESGLSIVEWNPITGVVPPMTDAAWDAEWENFVVPTLYYLLRYKLPRPLPTKLFFIGLGIGFQGVLGWWMVKSGLDERILKDGSVPRVSQYRLAAHYSAAVALYLGMLSTAIGIQRDRTLVENASSVRQLNHPAVKRFRGLVHLSGMLVALTAVTGAFVAGLDAGLVYNEFPFMGDGIVPPKDELFDDRYARTGTDKWWRNLLENPVTAQFDHRLLATTTFAVLSTLPFAARNLPIKAARRLAAVTTAAAVVQVSLGISTLLYLVPIPLAAMHQAGSVVLLTCIMALGGSLRKPSKMIRYLRRL
;
A
#
# COMPACT_ATOMS: atom_id res chain seq x y z
N MET A 1 -11.59 -18.66 10.09
CA MET A 1 -11.82 -17.34 9.46
C MET A 1 -11.35 -17.28 8.00
N PHE A 2 -10.06 -17.40 7.68
CA PHE A 2 -9.57 -17.31 6.29
C PHE A 2 -10.17 -18.37 5.34
N VAL A 3 -10.30 -19.62 5.79
CA VAL A 3 -10.97 -20.68 5.00
C VAL A 3 -12.45 -20.35 4.75
N ALA A 4 -13.12 -19.70 5.71
CA ALA A 4 -14.49 -19.23 5.53
C ALA A 4 -14.56 -18.07 4.53
N ALA A 5 -13.68 -17.07 4.64
CA ALA A 5 -13.56 -15.95 3.70
C ALA A 5 -13.22 -16.42 2.29
N LEU A 6 -12.28 -17.35 2.13
CA LEU A 6 -11.87 -17.91 0.84
C LEU A 6 -12.99 -18.76 0.23
N ARG A 7 -13.67 -19.60 1.02
CA ARG A 7 -14.84 -20.39 0.59
C ARG A 7 -16.03 -19.51 0.23
N TYR A 8 -16.24 -18.42 0.95
CA TYR A 8 -17.26 -17.43 0.65
C TYR A 8 -16.92 -16.70 -0.67
N THR A 9 -15.67 -16.24 -0.83
CA THR A 9 -15.19 -15.55 -2.04
C THR A 9 -15.26 -16.45 -3.28
N THR A 10 -14.83 -17.71 -3.18
CA THR A 10 -14.90 -18.69 -4.29
C THR A 10 -16.34 -19.04 -4.66
N ARG A 11 -17.22 -19.23 -3.66
CA ARG A 11 -18.66 -19.43 -3.90
C ARG A 11 -19.30 -18.22 -4.59
N ARG A 12 -18.99 -17.00 -4.15
CA ARG A 12 -19.56 -15.75 -4.69
C ARG A 12 -19.05 -15.40 -6.09
N LEU A 13 -17.79 -15.71 -6.39
CA LEU A 13 -17.20 -15.51 -7.72
C LEU A 13 -17.51 -16.65 -8.70
N GLY A 14 -18.24 -17.69 -8.26
CA GLY A 14 -18.60 -18.84 -9.10
C GLY A 14 -17.41 -19.75 -9.49
N VAL A 15 -16.27 -19.64 -8.79
CA VAL A 15 -15.07 -20.41 -9.04
C VAL A 15 -15.06 -21.63 -8.12
N GLN A 16 -15.48 -22.78 -8.63
CA GLN A 16 -15.38 -24.04 -7.89
C GLN A 16 -13.90 -24.42 -7.67
N PRO A 17 -13.48 -24.80 -6.45
CA PRO A 17 -12.15 -25.36 -6.25
C PRO A 17 -12.05 -26.70 -7.00
N VAL A 18 -11.02 -26.85 -7.82
CA VAL A 18 -10.71 -28.10 -8.51
C VAL A 18 -10.19 -29.10 -7.47
N GLY A 19 -11.08 -29.95 -6.95
CA GLY A 19 -10.71 -31.14 -6.18
C GLY A 19 -10.24 -32.28 -7.10
N PRO A 20 -9.41 -33.21 -6.61
CA PRO A 20 -8.93 -34.31 -7.44
C PRO A 20 -10.03 -35.37 -7.59
N HIS A 21 -10.18 -35.84 -8.84
CA HIS A 21 -10.97 -36.98 -9.33
C HIS A 21 -12.48 -36.84 -9.53
N ARG A 22 -12.84 -37.00 -10.82
CA ARG A 22 -14.18 -37.25 -11.37
C ARG A 22 -14.71 -38.61 -10.90
N VAL A 23 -16.01 -38.67 -10.63
CA VAL A 23 -16.86 -39.78 -11.08
C VAL A 23 -18.13 -39.16 -11.67
N LEU A 24 -18.43 -39.54 -12.91
CA LEU A 24 -19.62 -39.18 -13.67
C LEU A 24 -20.86 -39.84 -13.04
N SER A 25 -21.97 -39.11 -12.93
CA SER A 25 -23.29 -39.74 -12.99
C SER A 25 -24.35 -38.75 -13.51
N THR A 26 -24.78 -39.07 -14.74
CA THR A 26 -26.09 -38.89 -15.39
C THR A 26 -26.95 -37.65 -15.15
N ALA A 27 -27.32 -37.05 -16.29
CA ALA A 27 -28.37 -36.08 -16.49
C ALA A 27 -29.73 -36.50 -15.92
N SER A 28 -30.52 -35.51 -15.49
CA SER A 28 -31.97 -35.54 -15.68
C SER A 28 -32.51 -34.13 -15.90
N PHE A 29 -33.30 -34.08 -16.97
CA PHE A 29 -33.97 -32.97 -17.61
C PHE A 29 -35.32 -32.74 -16.92
N ALA A 30 -35.67 -31.48 -16.62
CA ALA A 30 -37.06 -31.11 -16.36
C ALA A 30 -37.32 -29.69 -16.86
N MET A 31 -38.14 -29.62 -17.92
CA MET A 31 -38.69 -28.40 -18.51
C MET A 31 -40.00 -27.99 -17.82
N ARG A 32 -40.14 -26.67 -17.63
CA ARG A 32 -41.36 -25.81 -17.80
C ARG A 32 -42.53 -25.97 -16.79
N PRO A 33 -43.48 -25.00 -16.69
CA PRO A 33 -43.79 -23.90 -17.62
C PRO A 33 -44.01 -22.49 -17.02
N SER A 34 -44.11 -21.53 -17.95
CA SER A 34 -44.58 -20.15 -17.80
C SER A 34 -46.12 -20.05 -17.81
N VAL A 35 -46.69 -19.08 -17.09
CA VAL A 35 -48.00 -18.46 -17.41
C VAL A 35 -47.89 -16.95 -17.18
N GLY A 36 -48.36 -16.15 -18.15
CA GLY A 36 -48.26 -14.68 -18.21
C GLY A 36 -49.42 -13.92 -17.53
N PRO A 37 -49.91 -12.82 -18.13
CA PRO A 37 -49.60 -11.46 -17.67
C PRO A 37 -50.84 -10.70 -17.14
N THR A 38 -50.61 -9.65 -16.33
CA THR A 38 -51.67 -8.69 -15.98
C THR A 38 -51.19 -7.26 -16.17
N ARG A 39 -51.94 -6.52 -16.99
CA ARG A 39 -51.74 -5.11 -17.37
C ARG A 39 -52.67 -4.19 -16.57
N LEU A 40 -52.13 -2.99 -16.28
CA LEU A 40 -52.78 -1.66 -16.21
C LEU A 40 -53.68 -1.33 -14.98
N PRO A 41 -53.89 -0.04 -14.60
CA PRO A 41 -53.86 1.16 -15.46
C PRO A 41 -53.20 2.46 -14.93
N TYR A 42 -52.87 3.32 -15.90
CA TYR A 42 -52.97 4.80 -15.97
C TYR A 42 -53.21 5.63 -14.69
N PHE A 43 -52.34 6.63 -14.46
CA PHE A 43 -52.73 7.94 -13.94
C PHE A 43 -51.72 9.05 -14.36
N THR A 44 -52.17 9.92 -15.26
CA THR A 44 -51.81 11.34 -15.45
C THR A 44 -53.11 12.01 -15.95
N PRO A 45 -53.41 13.31 -15.75
CA PRO A 45 -52.45 14.43 -15.86
C PRO A 45 -52.72 15.69 -14.99
N CYS A 46 -51.87 16.71 -15.23
CA CYS A 46 -52.18 18.15 -15.27
C CYS A 46 -52.00 19.00 -13.99
N THR A 47 -50.96 19.85 -13.99
CA THR A 47 -51.17 21.28 -13.69
C THR A 47 -50.11 22.13 -14.40
N THR A 48 -50.62 22.93 -15.32
CA THR A 48 -50.00 24.04 -16.05
C THR A 48 -49.45 25.12 -15.13
N PHE A 49 -48.23 25.59 -15.39
CA PHE A 49 -47.78 26.92 -14.97
C PHE A 49 -47.32 27.71 -16.21
N PHE A 50 -47.97 28.86 -16.38
CA PHE A 50 -47.73 29.88 -17.40
C PHE A 50 -46.31 30.48 -17.27
N TYR A 51 -45.63 30.71 -18.40
CA TYR A 51 -44.56 31.71 -18.50
C TYR A 51 -44.80 32.56 -19.77
N PRO A 52 -44.61 33.89 -19.70
CA PRO A 52 -44.95 34.80 -20.78
C PRO A 52 -43.93 34.78 -21.91
N SER A 53 -44.45 35.01 -23.11
CA SER A 53 -43.75 35.14 -24.38
C SER A 53 -42.93 36.43 -24.46
N HIS A 54 -41.61 36.30 -24.65
CA HIS A 54 -40.78 37.34 -25.24
C HIS A 54 -40.01 36.78 -26.43
N SER A 55 -40.32 37.31 -27.61
CA SER A 55 -39.64 37.05 -28.86
C SER A 55 -38.24 37.67 -28.83
N PHE A 56 -37.20 36.85 -28.84
CA PHE A 56 -35.81 37.30 -28.96
C PHE A 56 -35.20 36.75 -30.25
N THR A 57 -34.92 37.64 -31.20
CA THR A 57 -34.25 37.36 -32.47
C THR A 57 -32.74 37.32 -32.23
N LEU A 58 -32.06 36.21 -32.55
CA LEU A 58 -30.60 36.11 -32.46
C LEU A 58 -29.94 36.30 -33.84
N PRO A 59 -28.80 37.03 -33.92
CA PRO A 59 -27.99 37.08 -35.13
C PRO A 59 -27.24 35.76 -35.35
N ARG A 60 -27.19 35.36 -36.62
CA ARG A 60 -26.48 34.21 -37.15
C ARG A 60 -24.97 34.46 -37.12
N THR A 61 -24.25 33.83 -36.19
CA THR A 61 -22.79 33.63 -36.30
C THR A 61 -22.48 32.13 -36.21
N LEU A 62 -21.74 31.64 -37.20
CA LEU A 62 -21.33 30.24 -37.30
C LEU A 62 -20.53 29.84 -36.05
N SER A 63 -21.10 28.96 -35.23
CA SER A 63 -20.30 28.12 -34.35
C SER A 63 -19.93 26.86 -35.12
N THR A 64 -18.64 26.69 -35.37
CA THR A 64 -18.07 25.39 -35.72
C THR A 64 -18.43 24.41 -34.62
N SER A 65 -19.23 23.42 -34.99
CA SER A 65 -19.65 22.31 -34.14
C SER A 65 -18.42 21.57 -33.58
N SER A 66 -18.14 21.76 -32.30
CA SER A 66 -17.24 20.87 -31.54
C SER A 66 -17.99 19.59 -31.15
N SER A 67 -18.37 18.81 -32.17
CA SER A 67 -19.02 17.51 -32.03
C SER A 67 -18.01 16.46 -31.55
N ASN A 68 -17.81 16.37 -30.22
CA ASN A 68 -17.58 15.15 -29.43
C ASN A 68 -17.23 15.48 -27.97
N GLN A 69 -18.03 16.35 -27.33
CA GLN A 69 -17.97 16.61 -25.90
C GLN A 69 -18.80 15.58 -25.14
N ALA A 70 -18.35 14.32 -25.14
CA ALA A 70 -18.90 13.36 -24.17
C ALA A 70 -18.52 13.86 -22.77
N ALA A 71 -19.52 14.36 -22.02
CA ALA A 71 -19.37 14.86 -20.66
C ALA A 71 -18.66 13.82 -19.79
N TYR A 72 -17.38 14.07 -19.49
CA TYR A 72 -16.65 13.38 -18.45
C TYR A 72 -17.10 14.00 -17.13
N SER A 73 -17.64 13.18 -16.22
CA SER A 73 -17.93 13.65 -14.86
C SER A 73 -16.62 13.98 -14.15
N ASP A 74 -16.60 15.11 -13.46
CA ASP A 74 -15.43 15.55 -12.72
C ASP A 74 -14.96 14.52 -11.71
N ILE A 75 -13.64 14.45 -11.50
CA ILE A 75 -13.08 13.59 -10.45
C ILE A 75 -13.64 14.11 -9.11
N PRO A 76 -14.39 13.32 -8.33
CA PRO A 76 -15.05 13.81 -7.12
C PRO A 76 -14.03 14.16 -6.03
N LYS A 77 -14.31 15.22 -5.25
CA LYS A 77 -13.41 15.65 -4.15
C LYS A 77 -13.21 14.56 -3.08
N SER A 78 -14.19 13.69 -2.91
CA SER A 78 -14.17 12.57 -1.96
C SER A 78 -13.17 11.46 -2.34
N LEU A 79 -12.85 11.24 -3.62
CA LEU A 79 -11.96 10.14 -4.03
C LEU A 79 -10.55 10.18 -3.41
N PRO A 80 -9.79 11.29 -3.47
CA PRO A 80 -8.49 11.35 -2.80
C PRO A 80 -8.60 11.28 -1.28
N VAL A 81 -9.68 11.80 -0.68
CA VAL A 81 -9.93 11.70 0.78
C VAL A 81 -10.11 10.24 1.17
N TRP A 82 -10.91 9.50 0.41
CA TRP A 82 -11.11 8.06 0.59
C TRP A 82 -9.78 7.29 0.44
N LEU A 83 -8.97 7.58 -0.58
CA LEU A 83 -7.64 6.96 -0.74
C LEU A 83 -6.67 7.28 0.40
N TYR A 84 -6.69 8.50 0.95
CA TYR A 84 -5.94 8.82 2.16
C TYR A 84 -6.43 8.02 3.36
N GLY A 85 -7.75 7.87 3.52
CA GLY A 85 -8.36 7.00 4.54
C GLY A 85 -7.90 5.55 4.41
N CYS A 86 -7.97 4.96 3.22
CA CYS A 86 -7.47 3.61 2.96
C CYS A 86 -5.97 3.47 3.26
N SER A 87 -5.17 4.49 2.91
CA SER A 87 -3.74 4.51 3.23
C SER A 87 -3.50 4.54 4.74
N ALA A 88 -4.26 5.35 5.49
CA ALA A 88 -4.19 5.40 6.95
C ALA A 88 -4.59 4.08 7.62
N VAL A 89 -5.60 3.39 7.08
CA VAL A 89 -5.98 2.04 7.53
C VAL A 89 -4.85 1.05 7.30
N VAL A 90 -4.25 1.02 6.10
CA VAL A 90 -3.11 0.12 5.83
C VAL A 90 -1.90 0.45 6.71
N PHE A 91 -1.63 1.74 6.97
CA PHE A 91 -0.62 2.14 7.96
C PHE A 91 -0.92 1.53 9.34
N GLY A 92 -2.15 1.65 9.84
CA GLY A 92 -2.57 1.05 11.10
C GLY A 92 -2.38 -0.48 11.12
N ILE A 93 -2.77 -1.17 10.04
CA ILE A 93 -2.58 -2.62 9.88
C ILE A 93 -1.09 -3.00 9.91
N VAL A 94 -0.22 -2.22 9.27
CA VAL A 94 1.22 -2.46 9.31
C VAL A 94 1.77 -2.32 10.73
N VAL A 95 1.34 -1.31 11.50
CA VAL A 95 1.75 -1.13 12.90
C VAL A 95 1.25 -2.29 13.78
N VAL A 96 -0.04 -2.62 13.69
CA VAL A 96 -0.64 -3.75 14.43
C VAL A 96 0.03 -5.06 14.04
N GLY A 97 0.29 -5.29 12.75
CA GLY A 97 1.00 -6.46 12.24
C GLY A 97 2.40 -6.60 12.83
N GLY A 98 3.14 -5.50 12.93
CA GLY A 98 4.44 -5.44 13.62
C GLY A 98 4.33 -5.81 15.10
N LEU A 99 3.35 -5.24 15.81
CA LEU A 99 3.10 -5.58 17.21
C LEU A 99 2.75 -7.06 17.39
N THR A 100 1.85 -7.62 16.57
CA THR A 100 1.47 -9.04 16.65
C THR A 100 2.64 -9.99 16.40
N ARG A 101 3.61 -9.57 15.58
CA ARG A 101 4.86 -10.31 15.38
C ARG A 101 5.75 -10.21 16.61
N LEU A 102 5.96 -9.00 17.14
CA LEU A 102 6.87 -8.72 18.25
C LEU A 102 6.38 -9.27 19.59
N THR A 103 5.07 -9.36 19.80
CA THR A 103 4.48 -9.96 21.00
C THR A 103 4.27 -11.47 20.87
N GLU A 104 4.64 -12.06 19.73
CA GLU A 104 4.36 -13.46 19.39
C GLU A 104 2.87 -13.85 19.47
N SER A 105 1.96 -12.89 19.68
CA SER A 105 0.51 -13.13 19.74
C SER A 105 -0.08 -13.67 18.42
N GLY A 106 0.67 -13.59 17.31
CA GLY A 106 0.36 -14.34 16.10
C GLY A 106 0.29 -15.87 16.31
N LEU A 107 1.00 -16.43 17.30
CA LEU A 107 0.90 -17.85 17.70
C LEU A 107 -0.38 -18.16 18.45
N SER A 108 -0.99 -17.16 19.11
CA SER A 108 -2.25 -17.35 19.83
C SER A 108 -3.43 -17.71 18.91
N ILE A 109 -3.32 -17.45 17.60
CA ILE A 109 -4.31 -17.93 16.61
C ILE A 109 -4.15 -19.42 16.30
N VAL A 110 -2.95 -19.97 16.51
CA VAL A 110 -2.63 -21.39 16.33
C VAL A 110 -3.02 -22.17 17.58
N GLU A 111 -2.77 -21.59 18.76
CA GLU A 111 -3.11 -22.15 20.07
C GLU A 111 -4.53 -21.83 20.53
N TRP A 112 -5.31 -21.10 19.72
CA TRP A 112 -6.69 -20.68 20.05
C TRP A 112 -6.83 -19.93 21.38
N ASN A 113 -5.87 -19.05 21.70
CA ASN A 113 -5.94 -18.12 22.83
C ASN A 113 -6.06 -16.65 22.38
N PRO A 114 -7.09 -16.26 21.61
CA PRO A 114 -7.18 -14.93 21.03
C PRO A 114 -7.32 -13.85 22.11
N ILE A 115 -6.32 -12.99 22.23
CA ILE A 115 -6.44 -11.70 22.93
C ILE A 115 -7.19 -10.75 21.99
N THR A 116 -8.51 -10.89 21.87
CA THR A 116 -9.51 -9.85 21.50
C THR A 116 -10.81 -10.49 21.01
N GLY A 117 -11.95 -10.00 21.52
CA GLY A 117 -13.31 -10.40 21.15
C GLY A 117 -13.77 -9.94 19.75
N VAL A 118 -12.86 -9.89 18.76
CA VAL A 118 -13.24 -9.67 17.36
C VAL A 118 -13.79 -10.99 16.83
N VAL A 119 -15.08 -11.22 17.03
CA VAL A 119 -15.78 -12.37 16.48
C VAL A 119 -15.81 -12.19 14.96
N PRO A 120 -15.19 -13.11 14.17
CA PRO A 120 -15.26 -13.02 12.72
C PRO A 120 -16.71 -13.14 12.26
N PRO A 121 -17.07 -12.68 11.05
CA PRO A 121 -18.42 -12.84 10.54
C PRO A 121 -18.81 -14.32 10.58
N MET A 122 -19.83 -14.67 11.38
CA MET A 122 -20.27 -16.06 11.58
C MET A 122 -21.41 -16.46 10.64
N THR A 123 -22.00 -15.48 9.95
CA THR A 123 -23.12 -15.68 9.01
C THR A 123 -22.73 -15.20 7.63
N ASP A 124 -23.35 -15.78 6.59
CA ASP A 124 -23.14 -15.33 5.21
C ASP A 124 -23.55 -13.85 5.05
N ALA A 125 -24.61 -13.41 5.73
CA ALA A 125 -25.04 -12.01 5.74
C ALA A 125 -23.98 -11.06 6.34
N ALA A 126 -23.27 -11.47 7.38
CA ALA A 126 -22.18 -10.68 7.95
C ALA A 126 -20.96 -10.65 7.02
N TRP A 127 -20.68 -11.75 6.30
CA TRP A 127 -19.66 -11.78 5.24
C TRP A 127 -20.04 -10.90 4.04
N ASP A 128 -21.31 -10.89 3.65
CA ASP A 128 -21.84 -9.98 2.61
C ASP A 128 -21.65 -8.52 3.02
N ALA A 129 -21.98 -8.16 4.26
CA ALA A 129 -21.81 -6.80 4.77
C ALA A 129 -20.34 -6.35 4.73
N GLU A 130 -19.40 -7.20 5.16
CA GLU A 130 -17.97 -6.87 5.11
C GLU A 130 -17.42 -6.80 3.68
N TRP A 131 -17.86 -7.70 2.82
CA TRP A 131 -17.51 -7.65 1.40
C TRP A 131 -17.99 -6.34 0.76
N GLU A 132 -19.24 -5.95 1.05
CA GLU A 132 -19.81 -4.71 0.57
C GLU A 132 -18.99 -3.51 1.04
N ASN A 133 -18.64 -3.43 2.32
CA ASN A 133 -17.80 -2.36 2.85
C ASN A 133 -16.46 -2.20 2.11
N PHE A 134 -15.87 -3.30 1.64
CA PHE A 134 -14.55 -3.28 1.01
C PHE A 134 -14.60 -3.02 -0.50
N VAL A 135 -15.58 -3.60 -1.20
CA VAL A 135 -15.67 -3.58 -2.67
C VAL A 135 -16.60 -2.48 -3.18
N VAL A 136 -17.68 -2.17 -2.46
CA VAL A 136 -18.68 -1.17 -2.87
C VAL A 136 -18.08 0.22 -3.03
N PRO A 137 -17.20 0.74 -2.15
CA PRO A 137 -16.65 2.09 -2.36
C PRO A 137 -15.86 2.20 -3.68
N THR A 138 -15.08 1.19 -4.04
CA THR A 138 -14.31 1.16 -5.28
C THR A 138 -15.24 1.07 -6.50
N LEU A 139 -16.20 0.14 -6.48
CA LEU A 139 -17.18 -0.01 -7.56
C LEU A 139 -18.07 1.22 -7.69
N TYR A 140 -18.47 1.84 -6.58
CA TYR A 140 -19.21 3.09 -6.56
C TYR A 140 -18.47 4.15 -7.36
N TYR A 141 -17.18 4.38 -7.10
CA TYR A 141 -16.42 5.37 -7.87
C TYR A 141 -16.28 5.02 -9.35
N LEU A 142 -16.07 3.74 -9.68
CA LEU A 142 -15.90 3.27 -11.06
C LEU A 142 -17.19 3.33 -11.89
N LEU A 143 -18.33 3.04 -11.26
CA LEU A 143 -19.64 3.00 -11.93
C LEU A 143 -20.32 4.36 -11.95
N ARG A 144 -20.19 5.15 -10.88
CA ARG A 144 -20.85 6.46 -10.74
C ARG A 144 -20.13 7.55 -11.53
N TYR A 145 -18.80 7.47 -11.65
CA TYR A 145 -18.00 8.51 -12.28
C TYR A 145 -17.25 7.97 -13.51
N LYS A 146 -17.28 8.75 -14.59
CA LYS A 146 -16.44 8.55 -15.78
C LYS A 146 -15.01 8.99 -15.49
N LEU A 147 -14.28 8.18 -14.73
CA LEU A 147 -12.90 8.48 -14.34
C LEU A 147 -11.96 8.46 -15.57
N PRO A 148 -10.96 9.36 -15.64
CA PRO A 148 -10.01 9.36 -16.76
C PRO A 148 -9.14 8.11 -16.74
N ARG A 149 -8.85 7.56 -17.92
CA ARG A 149 -8.17 6.26 -18.14
C ARG A 149 -7.07 5.82 -17.14
N PRO A 150 -6.10 6.66 -16.71
CA PRO A 150 -5.09 6.19 -15.75
C PRO A 150 -5.66 5.85 -14.36
N LEU A 151 -6.81 6.39 -13.97
CA LEU A 151 -7.34 6.25 -12.63
C LEU A 151 -8.05 4.90 -12.40
N PRO A 152 -8.96 4.42 -13.29
CA PRO A 152 -9.49 3.06 -13.20
C PRO A 152 -8.39 1.99 -13.17
N THR A 153 -7.35 2.12 -14.01
CA THR A 153 -6.22 1.19 -14.02
C THR A 153 -5.48 1.16 -12.69
N LYS A 154 -5.25 2.32 -12.06
CA LYS A 154 -4.63 2.38 -10.72
C LYS A 154 -5.51 1.73 -9.66
N LEU A 155 -6.82 2.02 -9.66
CA LEU A 155 -7.76 1.43 -8.71
C LEU A 155 -7.84 -0.10 -8.89
N PHE A 156 -7.80 -0.59 -10.12
CA PHE A 156 -7.71 -2.01 -10.42
C PHE A 156 -6.45 -2.65 -9.83
N PHE A 157 -5.27 -2.07 -10.04
CA PHE A 157 -4.02 -2.61 -9.46
C PHE A 157 -3.96 -2.48 -7.93
N ILE A 158 -4.57 -1.46 -7.34
CA ILE A 158 -4.73 -1.35 -5.88
C ILE A 158 -5.61 -2.51 -5.38
N GLY A 159 -6.74 -2.78 -6.03
CA GLY A 159 -7.61 -3.92 -5.70
C GLY A 159 -6.89 -5.26 -5.84
N LEU A 160 -6.13 -5.46 -6.91
CA LEU A 160 -5.30 -6.64 -7.11
C LEU A 160 -4.23 -6.77 -6.01
N GLY A 161 -3.61 -5.66 -5.61
CA GLY A 161 -2.63 -5.62 -4.53
C GLY A 161 -3.22 -6.03 -3.18
N ILE A 162 -4.47 -5.65 -2.89
CA ILE A 162 -5.17 -6.08 -1.67
C ILE A 162 -5.46 -7.60 -1.72
N GLY A 163 -5.94 -8.12 -2.86
CA GLY A 163 -6.13 -9.56 -3.03
C GLY A 163 -4.82 -10.34 -2.86
N PHE A 164 -3.73 -9.82 -3.42
CA PHE A 164 -2.40 -10.40 -3.30
C PHE A 164 -1.87 -10.37 -1.85
N GLN A 165 -2.16 -9.31 -1.09
CA GLN A 165 -1.87 -9.27 0.35
C GLN A 165 -2.57 -10.40 1.10
N GLY A 166 -3.85 -10.68 0.79
CA GLY A 166 -4.58 -11.82 1.36
C GLY A 166 -3.93 -13.18 1.03
N VAL A 167 -3.46 -13.35 -0.21
CA VAL A 167 -2.73 -14.56 -0.64
C VAL A 167 -1.40 -14.72 0.13
N LEU A 168 -0.62 -13.63 0.26
CA LEU A 168 0.63 -13.66 1.02
C LEU A 168 0.41 -13.96 2.50
N GLY A 169 -0.61 -13.34 3.11
CA GLY A 169 -0.95 -13.60 4.52
C GLY A 169 -1.35 -15.06 4.75
N TRP A 170 -2.14 -15.65 3.86
CA TRP A 170 -2.45 -17.07 3.90
C TRP A 170 -1.21 -17.95 3.73
N TRP A 171 -0.34 -17.60 2.79
CA TRP A 171 0.89 -18.34 2.54
C TRP A 171 1.82 -18.34 3.76
N MET A 172 1.90 -17.22 4.50
CA MET A 172 2.61 -17.13 5.77
C MET A 172 2.03 -18.10 6.82
N VAL A 173 0.71 -18.06 7.04
CA VAL A 173 0.04 -18.89 8.05
C VAL A 173 0.11 -20.38 7.71
N LYS A 174 -0.27 -20.77 6.49
CA LYS A 174 -0.28 -22.18 6.07
C LYS A 174 1.09 -22.83 6.25
N SER A 175 2.16 -22.08 5.99
CA SER A 175 3.51 -22.60 6.12
C SER A 175 4.09 -22.62 7.53
N GLY A 176 3.52 -21.83 8.44
CA GLY A 176 3.86 -21.95 9.85
C GLY A 176 3.29 -23.25 10.46
N LEU A 177 2.15 -23.72 9.94
CA LEU A 177 1.42 -24.90 10.40
C LEU A 177 1.91 -26.22 9.79
N ASP A 178 3.14 -26.29 9.30
CA ASP A 178 3.64 -27.50 8.64
C ASP A 178 3.80 -28.64 9.66
N GLU A 179 3.24 -29.82 9.37
CA GLU A 179 3.10 -30.92 10.33
C GLU A 179 4.46 -31.42 10.88
N ARG A 180 5.55 -31.20 10.13
CA ARG A 180 6.90 -31.55 10.57
C ARG A 180 7.35 -30.70 11.76
N ILE A 181 7.06 -29.40 11.72
CA ILE A 181 7.40 -28.42 12.77
C ILE A 181 6.61 -28.71 14.05
N LEU A 182 5.34 -29.09 13.89
CA LEU A 182 4.42 -29.44 14.97
C LEU A 182 4.79 -30.79 15.62
N LYS A 183 5.31 -31.75 14.86
CA LYS A 183 5.77 -33.04 15.40
C LYS A 183 7.08 -32.95 16.18
N ASP A 184 7.94 -31.99 15.85
CA ASP A 184 9.22 -31.76 16.54
C ASP A 184 9.07 -30.89 17.81
N GLY A 185 7.84 -30.46 18.17
CA GLY A 185 7.59 -29.61 19.34
C GLY A 185 8.19 -28.20 19.24
N SER A 186 8.67 -27.82 18.05
CA SER A 186 9.31 -26.53 17.80
C SER A 186 8.29 -25.42 17.54
N VAL A 187 8.56 -24.20 18.02
CA VAL A 187 7.65 -23.05 17.89
C VAL A 187 7.43 -22.72 16.39
N PRO A 188 6.17 -22.70 15.90
CA PRO A 188 5.85 -22.31 14.53
C PRO A 188 6.35 -20.92 14.16
N ARG A 189 7.47 -20.81 13.42
CA ARG A 189 8.01 -19.52 12.96
C ARG A 189 7.82 -19.33 11.46
N VAL A 190 7.32 -18.16 11.08
CA VAL A 190 7.21 -17.77 9.68
C VAL A 190 8.58 -17.36 9.17
N SER A 191 9.02 -17.91 8.03
CA SER A 191 10.29 -17.51 7.42
C SER A 191 10.35 -16.01 7.15
N GLN A 192 11.53 -15.43 7.41
CA GLN A 192 11.90 -14.05 7.14
C GLN A 192 11.58 -13.63 5.69
N TYR A 193 11.70 -14.53 4.72
CA TYR A 193 11.34 -14.25 3.33
C TYR A 193 9.87 -13.91 3.16
N ARG A 194 8.99 -14.64 3.86
CA ARG A 194 7.53 -14.46 3.74
C ARG A 194 7.11 -13.21 4.49
N LEU A 195 7.69 -12.98 5.67
CA LEU A 195 7.49 -11.76 6.44
C LEU A 195 7.91 -10.52 5.65
N ALA A 196 9.12 -10.52 5.09
CA ALA A 196 9.63 -9.43 4.27
C ALA A 196 8.79 -9.24 3.01
N ALA A 197 8.37 -10.31 2.32
CA ALA A 197 7.51 -10.21 1.15
C ALA A 197 6.14 -9.60 1.46
N HIS A 198 5.49 -10.04 2.54
CA HIS A 198 4.19 -9.54 2.95
C HIS A 198 4.26 -8.06 3.36
N TYR A 199 5.24 -7.70 4.20
CA TYR A 199 5.51 -6.30 4.58
C TYR A 199 5.80 -5.42 3.35
N SER A 200 6.68 -5.87 2.45
CA SER A 200 7.04 -5.12 1.24
C SER A 200 5.82 -4.85 0.35
N ALA A 201 4.97 -5.85 0.16
CA ALA A 201 3.76 -5.70 -0.62
C ALA A 201 2.71 -4.81 0.08
N ALA A 202 2.63 -4.81 1.42
CA ALA A 202 1.79 -3.88 2.19
C ALA A 202 2.26 -2.43 2.02
N VAL A 203 3.58 -2.20 2.11
CA VAL A 203 4.20 -0.89 1.87
C VAL A 203 3.97 -0.44 0.42
N ALA A 204 4.14 -1.33 -0.57
CA ALA A 204 3.88 -0.99 -1.98
C ALA A 204 2.42 -0.59 -2.22
N LEU A 205 1.47 -1.32 -1.62
CA LEU A 205 0.04 -1.01 -1.66
C LEU A 205 -0.24 0.36 -1.01
N TYR A 206 0.29 0.59 0.19
CA TYR A 206 0.23 1.88 0.90
C TYR A 206 0.73 3.04 0.02
N LEU A 207 1.94 2.91 -0.55
CA LEU A 207 2.55 3.91 -1.42
C LEU A 207 1.73 4.13 -2.71
N GLY A 208 1.13 3.08 -3.27
CA GLY A 208 0.28 3.16 -4.45
C GLY A 208 -0.99 3.99 -4.22
N MET A 209 -1.67 3.76 -3.10
CA MET A 209 -2.86 4.53 -2.70
C MET A 209 -2.47 5.98 -2.37
N LEU A 210 -1.43 6.19 -1.58
CA LEU A 210 -0.95 7.51 -1.18
C LEU A 210 -0.50 8.35 -2.39
N SER A 211 0.29 7.75 -3.30
CA SER A 211 0.74 8.39 -4.55
C SER A 211 -0.43 8.79 -5.45
N THR A 212 -1.48 7.97 -5.48
CA THR A 212 -2.69 8.25 -6.25
C THR A 212 -3.48 9.41 -5.65
N ALA A 213 -3.67 9.42 -4.33
CA ALA A 213 -4.34 10.51 -3.61
C ALA A 213 -3.61 11.85 -3.79
N ILE A 214 -2.29 11.87 -3.55
CA ILE A 214 -1.43 13.04 -3.74
C ILE A 214 -1.49 13.51 -5.20
N GLY A 215 -1.45 12.60 -6.16
CA GLY A 215 -1.51 12.92 -7.59
C GLY A 215 -2.78 13.66 -7.98
N ILE A 216 -3.94 13.18 -7.53
CA ILE A 216 -5.25 13.81 -7.80
C ILE A 216 -5.30 15.21 -7.17
N GLN A 217 -4.89 15.33 -5.90
CA GLN A 217 -4.92 16.60 -5.19
C GLN A 217 -3.98 17.63 -5.82
N ARG A 218 -2.77 17.21 -6.23
CA ARG A 218 -1.80 18.08 -6.88
C ARG A 218 -2.28 18.56 -8.24
N ASP A 219 -2.85 17.69 -9.07
CA ASP A 219 -3.38 18.13 -10.36
C ASP A 219 -4.49 19.18 -10.20
N ARG A 220 -5.34 19.09 -9.16
CA ARG A 220 -6.33 20.15 -8.85
C ARG A 220 -5.68 21.48 -8.50
N THR A 221 -4.73 21.48 -7.55
CA THR A 221 -4.03 22.71 -7.17
C THR A 221 -3.30 23.37 -8.34
N LEU A 222 -2.76 22.57 -9.27
CA LEU A 222 -2.05 23.06 -10.46
C LEU A 222 -2.97 23.61 -11.56
N VAL A 223 -4.24 23.19 -11.60
CA VAL A 223 -5.25 23.80 -12.48
C VAL A 223 -5.58 25.21 -12.01
N GLU A 224 -5.78 25.37 -10.71
CA GLU A 224 -6.11 26.64 -10.08
C GLU A 224 -4.95 27.64 -10.14
N ASN A 225 -3.70 27.16 -10.11
CA ASN A 225 -2.51 28.01 -9.98
C ASN A 225 -1.48 27.77 -11.11
N ALA A 226 -1.70 28.39 -12.27
CA ALA A 226 -0.82 28.27 -13.44
C ALA A 226 0.65 28.66 -13.17
N SER A 227 0.90 29.63 -12.28
CA SER A 227 2.25 30.05 -11.85
C SER A 227 3.07 28.91 -11.23
N SER A 228 2.40 27.96 -10.57
CA SER A 228 3.04 26.77 -9.98
C SER A 228 3.63 25.84 -11.04
N VAL A 229 3.01 25.76 -12.22
CA VAL A 229 3.50 24.92 -13.33
C VAL A 229 4.83 25.46 -13.88
N ARG A 230 5.01 26.79 -13.93
CA ARG A 230 6.26 27.42 -14.37
C ARG A 230 7.42 27.06 -13.44
N GLN A 231 7.19 27.10 -12.12
CA GLN A 231 8.21 26.75 -11.12
C GLN A 231 8.67 25.29 -11.25
N LEU A 232 7.77 24.37 -11.59
CA LEU A 232 8.06 22.93 -11.74
C LEU A 232 8.96 22.58 -12.93
N ASN A 233 9.11 23.50 -13.89
CA ASN A 233 9.97 23.33 -15.06
C ASN A 233 11.40 23.85 -14.86
N HIS A 234 11.70 24.47 -13.71
CA HIS A 234 13.03 24.97 -13.40
C HIS A 234 14.09 23.82 -13.39
N PRO A 235 15.29 23.99 -13.98
CA PRO A 235 16.31 22.94 -14.06
C PRO A 235 16.72 22.36 -12.70
N ALA A 236 16.84 23.21 -11.67
CA ALA A 236 17.15 22.78 -10.31
C ALA A 236 16.08 21.83 -9.74
N VAL A 237 14.80 22.04 -10.08
CA VAL A 237 13.69 21.16 -9.67
C VAL A 237 13.80 19.79 -10.34
N LYS A 238 14.27 19.71 -11.60
CA LYS A 238 14.50 18.42 -12.28
C LYS A 238 15.59 17.60 -11.56
N ARG A 239 16.72 18.22 -11.23
CA ARG A 239 17.82 17.56 -10.50
C ARG A 239 17.38 17.12 -9.11
N PHE A 240 16.73 18.01 -8.37
CA PHE A 240 16.22 17.72 -7.03
C PHE A 240 15.17 16.61 -7.03
N ARG A 241 14.30 16.54 -8.05
CA ARG A 241 13.35 15.42 -8.22
C ARG A 241 14.08 14.07 -8.35
N GLY A 242 15.19 14.02 -9.09
CA GLY A 242 16.03 12.83 -9.19
C GLY A 242 16.58 12.39 -7.83
N LEU A 243 17.10 13.34 -7.05
CA LEU A 243 17.56 13.10 -5.68
C LEU A 243 16.44 12.56 -4.79
N VAL A 244 15.24 13.16 -4.84
CA VAL A 244 14.07 12.69 -4.06
C VAL A 244 13.64 11.27 -4.45
N HIS A 245 13.72 10.91 -5.73
CA HIS A 245 13.45 9.53 -6.17
C HIS A 245 14.50 8.55 -5.63
N LEU A 246 15.79 8.89 -5.74
CA LEU A 246 16.88 8.09 -5.18
C LEU A 246 16.70 7.92 -3.67
N SER A 247 16.44 9.01 -2.93
CA SER A 247 16.15 8.97 -1.50
C SER A 247 14.96 8.07 -1.18
N GLY A 248 13.87 8.17 -1.94
CA GLY A 248 12.70 7.31 -1.77
C GLY A 248 13.01 5.83 -1.98
N MET A 249 13.82 5.50 -2.99
CA MET A 249 14.27 4.12 -3.23
C MET A 249 15.15 3.60 -2.10
N LEU A 250 16.08 4.42 -1.59
CA LEU A 250 16.93 4.06 -0.46
C LEU A 250 16.13 3.84 0.82
N VAL A 251 15.17 4.72 1.14
CA VAL A 251 14.27 4.54 2.30
C VAL A 251 13.45 3.26 2.16
N ALA A 252 12.88 2.99 0.98
CA ALA A 252 12.11 1.78 0.75
C ALA A 252 12.98 0.52 0.90
N LEU A 253 14.18 0.52 0.33
CA LEU A 253 15.11 -0.60 0.46
C LEU A 253 15.54 -0.81 1.92
N THR A 254 15.81 0.26 2.65
CA THR A 254 16.16 0.20 4.09
C THR A 254 15.01 -0.39 4.92
N ALA A 255 13.76 -0.02 4.61
CA ALA A 255 12.60 -0.59 5.27
C ALA A 255 12.47 -2.10 4.99
N VAL A 256 12.78 -2.54 3.77
CA VAL A 256 12.75 -3.97 3.41
C VAL A 256 13.86 -4.75 4.12
N THR A 257 15.10 -4.23 4.18
CA THR A 257 16.18 -4.89 4.95
C THR A 257 15.85 -4.96 6.43
N GLY A 258 15.16 -3.94 6.97
CA GLY A 258 14.65 -3.96 8.34
C GLY A 258 13.64 -5.10 8.60
N ALA A 259 12.83 -5.48 7.61
CA ALA A 259 11.93 -6.62 7.73
C ALA A 259 12.67 -7.96 7.78
N PHE A 260 13.83 -8.08 7.11
CA PHE A 260 14.71 -9.25 7.25
C PHE A 260 15.36 -9.29 8.64
N VAL A 261 15.87 -8.15 9.15
CA VAL A 261 16.43 -8.06 10.51
C VAL A 261 15.40 -8.47 11.55
N ALA A 262 14.17 -7.97 11.43
CA ALA A 262 13.08 -8.38 12.29
C ALA A 262 12.82 -9.88 12.14
N GLY A 263 12.69 -10.41 10.91
CA GLY A 263 12.39 -11.82 10.67
C GLY A 263 13.44 -12.82 11.15
N LEU A 264 14.71 -12.41 11.23
CA LEU A 264 15.83 -13.22 11.71
C LEU A 264 16.12 -13.02 13.20
N ASP A 265 15.37 -12.16 13.90
CA ASP A 265 15.69 -11.70 15.26
C ASP A 265 17.12 -11.14 15.38
N ALA A 266 17.64 -10.60 14.27
CA ALA A 266 19.01 -10.14 14.14
C ALA A 266 19.30 -8.86 14.96
N GLY A 267 18.27 -8.23 15.52
CA GLY A 267 18.41 -7.08 16.42
C GLY A 267 19.08 -7.41 17.76
N LEU A 268 19.20 -8.70 18.12
CA LEU A 268 19.79 -9.18 19.38
C LEU A 268 21.24 -9.70 19.24
N VAL A 269 21.84 -9.56 18.05
CA VAL A 269 23.16 -10.16 17.76
C VAL A 269 24.29 -9.27 18.27
N TYR A 270 24.45 -8.08 17.69
CA TYR A 270 25.29 -7.01 18.24
C TYR A 270 24.40 -5.89 18.77
N ASN A 271 24.68 -5.34 19.95
CA ASN A 271 23.83 -4.32 20.58
C ASN A 271 24.54 -3.01 20.89
N GLU A 272 25.67 -2.79 20.22
CA GLU A 272 26.47 -1.56 20.24
C GLU A 272 26.28 -0.76 18.95
N PHE A 273 26.57 0.54 19.00
CA PHE A 273 26.62 1.41 17.83
C PHE A 273 27.71 2.49 18.03
N PRO A 274 28.55 2.81 17.03
CA PRO A 274 28.55 2.30 15.65
C PRO A 274 29.28 0.96 15.48
N PHE A 275 29.91 0.44 16.53
CA PHE A 275 30.66 -0.82 16.51
C PHE A 275 29.74 -2.05 16.50
N MET A 276 30.29 -3.17 16.06
CA MET A 276 29.73 -4.52 16.08
C MET A 276 30.85 -5.45 16.58
N GLY A 277 30.96 -5.60 17.91
CA GLY A 277 32.10 -6.23 18.57
C GLY A 277 33.32 -5.32 18.59
N ASP A 278 34.49 -5.84 18.22
CA ASP A 278 35.77 -5.12 18.28
C ASP A 278 35.97 -4.07 17.15
N GLY A 279 35.07 -4.03 16.16
CA GLY A 279 35.19 -3.17 14.97
C GLY A 279 33.86 -2.62 14.48
N ILE A 280 33.90 -1.72 13.49
CA ILE A 280 32.67 -1.18 12.84
C ILE A 280 32.04 -2.22 11.90
N VAL A 281 32.86 -3.15 11.41
CA VAL A 281 32.46 -4.26 10.55
C VAL A 281 32.72 -5.55 11.32
N PRO A 282 31.77 -6.49 11.39
CA PRO A 282 32.00 -7.81 11.99
C PRO A 282 33.14 -8.58 11.29
N PRO A 283 33.72 -9.59 11.96
CA PRO A 283 34.68 -10.50 11.34
C PRO A 283 34.15 -11.11 10.03
N LYS A 284 35.04 -11.32 9.05
CA LYS A 284 34.64 -11.79 7.70
C LYS A 284 34.05 -13.20 7.71
N ASP A 285 34.52 -14.03 8.62
CA ASP A 285 34.05 -15.37 8.92
C ASP A 285 32.62 -15.36 9.46
N GLU A 286 32.22 -14.33 10.21
CA GLU A 286 30.82 -14.14 10.64
C GLU A 286 29.93 -13.58 9.52
N LEU A 287 30.45 -12.70 8.66
CA LEU A 287 29.68 -12.12 7.54
C LEU A 287 29.42 -13.12 6.39
N PHE A 288 30.34 -14.04 6.17
CA PHE A 288 30.30 -15.02 5.08
C PHE A 288 30.57 -16.42 5.62
N ASP A 289 29.68 -16.87 6.50
CA ASP A 289 29.76 -18.17 7.15
C ASP A 289 29.25 -19.29 6.21
N ASP A 290 29.99 -20.39 6.13
CA ASP A 290 29.65 -21.56 5.32
C ASP A 290 28.42 -22.31 5.85
N ARG A 291 28.05 -22.12 7.13
CA ARG A 291 26.83 -22.69 7.74
C ARG A 291 25.54 -22.26 7.02
N TYR A 292 25.56 -21.11 6.36
CA TYR A 292 24.41 -20.61 5.58
C TYR A 292 24.48 -21.02 4.10
N ALA A 293 25.55 -21.64 3.62
CA ALA A 293 25.64 -22.15 2.25
C ALA A 293 25.08 -23.58 2.18
N ARG A 294 24.34 -23.92 1.10
CA ARG A 294 23.85 -25.30 0.88
C ARG A 294 24.54 -26.00 -0.27
N THR A 295 24.86 -25.27 -1.32
CA THR A 295 25.46 -25.81 -2.56
C THR A 295 26.85 -25.24 -2.83
N GLY A 296 27.39 -24.43 -1.92
CA GLY A 296 28.68 -23.73 -2.06
C GLY A 296 28.62 -22.49 -2.98
N THR A 297 27.81 -22.52 -4.03
CA THR A 297 27.58 -21.39 -4.95
C THR A 297 26.58 -20.35 -4.43
N ASP A 298 25.81 -20.70 -3.40
CA ASP A 298 24.75 -19.88 -2.82
C ASP A 298 25.20 -19.07 -1.58
N LYS A 299 26.48 -19.19 -1.20
CA LYS A 299 27.07 -18.56 -0.02
C LYS A 299 26.76 -17.06 0.07
N TRP A 300 26.91 -16.32 -1.03
CA TRP A 300 26.76 -14.87 -1.06
C TRP A 300 25.33 -14.40 -0.74
N TRP A 301 24.33 -14.85 -1.51
CA TRP A 301 22.97 -14.35 -1.34
C TRP A 301 22.28 -14.93 -0.10
N ARG A 302 22.67 -16.14 0.33
CA ARG A 302 22.17 -16.71 1.59
C ARG A 302 22.71 -16.00 2.80
N ASN A 303 24.00 -15.67 2.85
CA ASN A 303 24.50 -14.86 3.95
C ASN A 303 23.81 -13.49 3.99
N LEU A 304 23.62 -12.83 2.85
CA LEU A 304 22.91 -11.55 2.78
C LEU A 304 21.47 -11.59 3.37
N LEU A 305 20.75 -12.72 3.24
CA LEU A 305 19.31 -12.80 3.53
C LEU A 305 18.91 -13.78 4.65
N GLU A 306 19.82 -14.66 5.06
CA GLU A 306 19.61 -15.71 6.07
C GLU A 306 20.59 -15.61 7.24
N ASN A 307 21.77 -14.99 7.08
CA ASN A 307 22.71 -14.79 8.18
C ASN A 307 22.31 -13.56 9.02
N PRO A 308 21.96 -13.71 10.31
CA PRO A 308 21.57 -12.60 11.16
C PRO A 308 22.65 -11.52 11.30
N VAL A 309 23.94 -11.88 11.39
CA VAL A 309 25.04 -10.92 11.50
C VAL A 309 25.10 -10.03 10.26
N THR A 310 25.09 -10.65 9.08
CA THR A 310 25.15 -9.97 7.78
C THR A 310 23.92 -9.11 7.54
N ALA A 311 22.72 -9.64 7.78
CA ALA A 311 21.48 -8.89 7.65
C ALA A 311 21.44 -7.65 8.58
N GLN A 312 21.93 -7.80 9.82
CA GLN A 312 22.04 -6.68 10.77
C GLN A 312 23.02 -5.62 10.26
N PHE A 313 24.22 -6.05 9.82
CA PHE A 313 25.24 -5.16 9.26
C PHE A 313 24.75 -4.42 8.02
N ASP A 314 24.15 -5.12 7.05
CA ASP A 314 23.64 -4.52 5.81
C ASP A 314 22.55 -3.49 6.08
N HIS A 315 21.64 -3.80 7.01
CA HIS A 315 20.61 -2.84 7.41
C HIS A 315 21.22 -1.59 8.05
N ARG A 316 22.21 -1.72 8.95
CA ARG A 316 22.92 -0.59 9.56
C ARG A 316 23.67 0.25 8.51
N LEU A 317 24.37 -0.39 7.59
CA LEU A 317 25.11 0.26 6.50
C LEU A 317 24.16 1.01 5.56
N LEU A 318 23.04 0.38 5.18
CA LEU A 318 22.05 1.01 4.33
C LEU A 318 21.30 2.14 5.05
N ALA A 319 21.01 2.00 6.35
CA ALA A 319 20.35 3.03 7.16
C ALA A 319 21.23 4.27 7.31
N THR A 320 22.52 4.10 7.63
CA THR A 320 23.48 5.21 7.73
C THR A 320 23.71 5.89 6.37
N THR A 321 23.84 5.12 5.28
CA THR A 321 23.92 5.67 3.92
C THR A 321 22.66 6.46 3.55
N THR A 322 21.48 5.90 3.84
CA THR A 322 20.19 6.55 3.59
C THR A 322 20.07 7.85 4.38
N PHE A 323 20.45 7.84 5.66
CA PHE A 323 20.43 9.04 6.50
C PHE A 323 21.39 10.13 6.01
N ALA A 324 22.60 9.75 5.57
CA ALA A 324 23.56 10.68 4.99
C ALA A 324 22.98 11.37 3.74
N VAL A 325 22.35 10.61 2.84
CA VAL A 325 21.66 11.15 1.66
C VAL A 325 20.50 12.07 2.06
N LEU A 326 19.64 11.65 2.99
CA LEU A 326 18.48 12.44 3.45
C LEU A 326 18.90 13.74 4.14
N SER A 327 20.05 13.76 4.80
CA SER A 327 20.61 14.96 5.44
C SER A 327 20.99 16.05 4.43
N THR A 328 21.23 15.69 3.16
CA THR A 328 21.52 16.65 2.09
C THR A 328 20.28 17.37 1.54
N LEU A 329 19.06 16.83 1.77
CA LEU A 329 17.84 17.32 1.14
C LEU A 329 17.54 18.81 1.42
N PRO A 330 17.65 19.33 2.67
CA PRO A 330 17.33 20.72 2.95
C PRO A 330 18.32 21.68 2.27
N PHE A 331 19.60 21.29 2.23
CA PHE A 331 20.64 22.04 1.53
C PHE A 331 20.41 22.06 0.02
N ALA A 332 20.11 20.91 -0.59
CA ALA A 332 19.80 20.82 -2.01
C ALA A 332 18.50 21.56 -2.38
N ALA A 333 17.55 21.65 -1.44
CA ALA A 333 16.28 22.35 -1.63
C ALA A 333 16.37 23.88 -1.44
N ARG A 334 17.38 24.41 -0.73
CA ARG A 334 17.39 25.79 -0.20
C ARG A 334 17.09 26.89 -1.21
N ASN A 335 17.51 26.70 -2.45
CA ASN A 335 17.35 27.65 -3.56
C ASN A 335 16.22 27.29 -4.53
N LEU A 336 15.36 26.32 -4.20
CA LEU A 336 14.24 25.96 -5.05
C LEU A 336 13.12 27.02 -4.98
N PRO A 337 12.46 27.32 -6.12
CA PRO A 337 11.37 28.28 -6.16
C PRO A 337 10.10 27.81 -5.44
N ILE A 338 10.04 26.53 -5.03
CA ILE A 338 8.84 25.90 -4.44
C ILE A 338 9.00 25.87 -2.91
N LYS A 339 8.34 26.79 -2.20
CA LYS A 339 8.39 26.88 -0.72
C LYS A 339 7.98 25.57 -0.02
N ALA A 340 6.96 24.89 -0.54
CA ALA A 340 6.50 23.61 0.00
C ALA A 340 7.59 22.53 -0.07
N ALA A 341 8.36 22.47 -1.16
CA ALA A 341 9.46 21.50 -1.31
C ALA A 341 10.57 21.75 -0.29
N ARG A 342 10.91 23.02 -0.03
CA ARG A 342 11.90 23.39 1.01
C ARG A 342 11.47 22.93 2.40
N ARG A 343 10.22 23.20 2.78
CA ARG A 343 9.67 22.76 4.06
C ARG A 343 9.63 21.23 4.17
N LEU A 344 9.13 20.55 3.14
CA LEU A 344 9.00 19.09 3.13
C LEU A 344 10.37 18.39 3.12
N ALA A 345 11.41 18.99 2.52
CA ALA A 345 12.78 18.50 2.63
C ALA A 345 13.26 18.51 4.08
N ALA A 346 13.08 19.64 4.80
CA ALA A 346 13.43 19.74 6.22
C ALA A 346 12.63 18.76 7.09
N VAL A 347 11.31 18.63 6.86
CA VAL A 347 10.46 17.66 7.57
C VAL A 347 10.91 16.23 7.31
N THR A 348 11.30 15.89 6.08
CA THR A 348 11.79 14.55 5.74
C THR A 348 13.10 14.25 6.46
N THR A 349 14.04 15.20 6.51
CA THR A 349 15.29 15.04 7.27
C THR A 349 15.04 14.93 8.76
N ALA A 350 14.12 15.72 9.33
CA ALA A 350 13.75 15.59 10.74
C ALA A 350 13.13 14.22 11.07
N ALA A 351 12.25 13.71 10.21
CA ALA A 351 11.72 12.35 10.34
C ALA A 351 12.82 11.29 10.23
N ALA A 352 13.85 11.51 9.39
CA ALA A 352 15.00 10.62 9.28
C ALA A 352 15.86 10.61 10.55
N VAL A 353 16.05 11.76 11.20
CA VAL A 353 16.72 11.84 12.51
C VAL A 353 15.96 11.01 13.53
N VAL A 354 14.64 11.21 13.65
CA VAL A 354 13.80 10.41 14.57
C VAL A 354 13.91 8.92 14.25
N GLN A 355 13.87 8.54 12.97
CA GLN A 355 13.94 7.14 12.56
C GLN A 355 15.27 6.48 12.92
N VAL A 356 16.39 7.16 12.70
CA VAL A 356 17.72 6.66 13.09
C VAL A 356 17.85 6.59 14.60
N SER A 357 17.38 7.60 15.34
CA SER A 357 17.35 7.56 16.80
C SER A 357 16.54 6.38 17.31
N LEU A 358 15.34 6.13 16.77
CA LEU A 358 14.53 4.96 17.13
C LEU A 358 15.25 3.65 16.81
N GLY A 359 15.97 3.56 15.69
CA GLY A 359 16.72 2.36 15.31
C GLY A 359 17.87 2.07 16.25
N ILE A 360 18.67 3.10 16.57
CA ILE A 360 19.77 3.01 17.53
C ILE A 360 19.23 2.68 18.93
N SER A 361 18.16 3.32 19.38
CA SER A 361 17.55 3.01 20.68
C SER A 361 16.98 1.58 20.73
N THR A 362 16.32 1.12 19.66
CA THR A 362 15.85 -0.27 19.56
C THR A 362 17.02 -1.25 19.73
N LEU A 363 18.16 -0.92 19.16
CA LEU A 363 19.37 -1.72 19.26
C LEU A 363 19.99 -1.71 20.66
N LEU A 364 20.26 -0.52 21.23
CA LEU A 364 20.94 -0.36 22.52
C LEU A 364 20.14 -0.94 23.70
N TYR A 365 18.82 -0.94 23.60
CA TYR A 365 17.94 -1.45 24.66
C TYR A 365 17.47 -2.89 24.42
N LEU A 366 18.14 -3.67 23.57
CA LEU A 366 17.82 -5.09 23.32
C LEU A 366 16.41 -5.33 22.76
N VAL A 367 16.04 -4.55 21.74
CA VAL A 367 14.78 -4.65 20.98
C VAL A 367 13.51 -4.60 21.85
N PRO A 368 13.29 -3.56 22.69
CA PRO A 368 12.03 -3.44 23.41
C PRO A 368 10.86 -3.29 22.44
N ILE A 369 9.78 -4.03 22.68
CA ILE A 369 8.60 -4.06 21.79
C ILE A 369 8.09 -2.66 21.42
N PRO A 370 7.95 -1.69 22.36
CA PRO A 370 7.51 -0.34 22.00
C PRO A 370 8.49 0.38 21.06
N LEU A 371 9.80 0.26 21.28
CA LEU A 371 10.81 0.90 20.44
C LEU A 371 10.85 0.27 19.05
N ALA A 372 10.83 -1.06 18.98
CA ALA A 372 10.80 -1.79 17.71
C ALA A 372 9.54 -1.47 16.89
N ALA A 373 8.37 -1.42 17.54
CA ALA A 373 7.11 -1.04 16.89
C ALA A 373 7.12 0.43 16.43
N MET A 374 7.63 1.35 17.25
CA MET A 374 7.79 2.75 16.85
C MET A 374 8.78 2.91 15.71
N HIS A 375 9.88 2.16 15.69
CA HIS A 375 10.85 2.17 14.59
C HIS A 375 10.22 1.66 13.28
N GLN A 376 9.44 0.58 13.33
CA GLN A 376 8.69 0.10 12.16
C GLN A 376 7.68 1.16 11.67
N ALA A 377 6.86 1.72 12.57
CA ALA A 377 5.90 2.76 12.25
C ALA A 377 6.59 4.02 11.66
N GLY A 378 7.70 4.44 12.27
CA GLY A 378 8.50 5.57 11.85
C GLY A 378 9.07 5.41 10.44
N SER A 379 9.39 4.17 10.01
CA SER A 379 9.84 3.91 8.64
C SER A 379 8.76 4.23 7.60
N VAL A 380 7.50 3.91 7.90
CA VAL A 380 6.36 4.22 7.04
C VAL A 380 6.01 5.71 7.09
N VAL A 381 6.18 6.36 8.24
CA VAL A 381 6.09 7.84 8.36
C VAL A 381 7.16 8.52 7.49
N LEU A 382 8.41 8.06 7.53
CA LEU A 382 9.48 8.60 6.70
C LEU A 382 9.19 8.40 5.20
N LEU A 383 8.67 7.23 4.82
CA LEU A 383 8.16 6.97 3.46
C LEU A 383 7.01 7.93 3.08
N THR A 384 6.17 8.30 4.03
CA THR A 384 5.09 9.28 3.81
C THR A 384 5.64 10.68 3.58
N CYS A 385 6.64 11.10 4.36
CA CYS A 385 7.33 12.38 4.18
C CYS A 385 8.00 12.49 2.82
N ILE A 386 8.74 11.46 2.38
CA ILE A 386 9.40 11.48 1.06
C ILE A 386 8.38 11.46 -0.09
N MET A 387 7.24 10.76 0.07
CA MET A 387 6.14 10.80 -0.89
C MET A 387 5.47 12.18 -0.98
N ALA A 388 5.26 12.85 0.15
CA ALA A 388 4.76 14.22 0.18
C ALA A 388 5.74 15.20 -0.49
N LEU A 389 7.04 15.05 -0.23
CA LEU A 389 8.10 15.82 -0.88
C LEU A 389 8.08 15.60 -2.39
N GLY A 390 8.09 14.35 -2.86
CA GLY A 390 7.98 14.01 -4.28
C GLY A 390 6.69 14.55 -4.91
N GLY A 391 5.58 14.51 -4.18
CA GLY A 391 4.30 15.12 -4.56
C GLY A 391 4.38 16.62 -4.80
N SER A 392 5.16 17.36 -4.01
CA SER A 392 5.39 18.80 -4.21
C SER A 392 6.18 19.14 -5.48
N LEU A 393 6.89 18.17 -6.05
CA LEU A 393 7.72 18.31 -7.26
C LEU A 393 7.08 17.67 -8.49
N ARG A 394 5.88 17.10 -8.33
CA ARG A 394 5.17 16.34 -9.36
C ARG A 394 4.71 17.27 -10.47
N LYS A 395 5.03 16.91 -11.71
CA LYS A 395 4.51 17.62 -12.89
C LYS A 395 3.03 17.29 -13.10
N PRO A 396 2.26 18.21 -13.71
CA PRO A 396 0.88 17.94 -14.13
C PRO A 396 0.76 16.60 -14.85
N SER A 397 -0.15 15.74 -14.38
CA SER A 397 -0.41 14.48 -15.07
C SER A 397 -1.31 14.70 -16.29
N LYS A 398 -1.46 13.67 -17.14
CA LYS A 398 -2.43 13.67 -18.24
C LYS A 398 -3.88 13.89 -17.75
N MET A 399 -4.15 13.68 -16.46
CA MET A 399 -5.45 13.90 -15.82
C MET A 399 -5.81 15.39 -15.72
N ILE A 400 -4.83 16.30 -15.76
CA ILE A 400 -5.08 17.74 -15.62
C ILE A 400 -6.01 18.29 -16.71
N ARG A 401 -6.01 17.68 -17.91
CA ARG A 401 -6.88 18.06 -19.04
C ARG A 401 -8.36 17.87 -18.75
N TYR A 402 -8.70 16.99 -17.82
CA TYR A 402 -10.08 16.72 -17.42
C TYR A 402 -10.53 17.65 -16.29
N LEU A 403 -9.60 18.23 -15.54
CA LEU A 403 -9.89 19.17 -14.45
C LEU A 403 -10.00 20.62 -14.94
N ARG A 404 -9.38 20.99 -16.08
CA ARG A 404 -9.52 22.32 -16.72
C ARG A 404 -10.86 22.58 -17.40
N ARG A 405 -11.76 21.60 -17.41
CA ARG A 405 -13.09 21.68 -18.04
C ARG A 405 -14.19 22.08 -17.06
N LEU A 406 -13.82 22.25 -15.79
CA LEU A 406 -14.54 22.93 -14.72
C LEU A 406 -14.09 24.37 -14.65
#